data_AF-A0A511KIX2-F1
#
_entry.id   AF-A0A511KIX2-F1
#
_cell.length_a   1.000
_cell.length_b   1.000
_cell.length_c   1.000
_cell.angle_alpha   90.00
_cell.angle_beta   90.00
_cell.angle_gamma   90.00
#
_symmetry.space_group_name_H-M   'P 1'
#
loop_
_entity.id
_entity.type
_entity.pdbx_description
1 polymer ?
#
loop_
_entity_poly.entity_id
_entity_poly.type
_entity_poly.pdbx_seq_one_letter_code
_entity_poly.pdbx_strand_id
1 'polypeptide(L)'
;MASTSGLSRRRGAAGAKQDGSALAPSSTQPSLSPSHSRPTSPLSAPGQPSSSSPVGHKVAYDERDLNNSEDERVNPRLTLMEEILLLGLKDKQGYLSFWNDNISYTLRGCIVLELALRHRIAMVRDPNRRRFPLADRYIEVIDDKLTGEVLLDEALKMMKVSERMSVGTWIDLMSGETWNVMKIGYQLKQVRERLAKGLVDKGVLRTEKRNFLLFDMATHPVSDPTFKDDVLRRTLSLLTSRTAAVPTSNMYGEEVRYRTIRAVSMVCAAFAANVLENALVHLSYDQRENAFAKADELLADFSQWPFGAYGPSGIAGGGMGGGVVGGAAGTKTSGTRPGGIATGGSAASAESANLAEIMRLARLETVGQGTGDSPGGAEKQTQRELCLEVVAACVEVFRRMDSLL
;
A
#
# COMPACT_ATOMS: atom_id res chain seq x y z
N MET A 1 42.64 51.96 -6.14
CA MET A 1 42.99 51.79 -7.57
C MET A 1 42.15 50.64 -8.10
N ALA A 2 41.33 50.74 -9.16
CA ALA A 2 41.52 51.39 -10.47
C ALA A 2 42.54 50.65 -11.36
N SER A 3 42.26 50.33 -12.65
CA SER A 3 41.00 50.45 -13.41
C SER A 3 41.07 49.75 -14.79
N THR A 4 39.92 49.69 -15.49
CA THR A 4 39.75 49.83 -16.96
C THR A 4 40.41 48.86 -17.98
N SER A 5 39.53 48.25 -18.79
CA SER A 5 39.63 48.09 -20.27
C SER A 5 40.63 47.07 -20.88
N GLY A 6 40.40 46.53 -22.09
CA GLY A 6 39.24 46.71 -22.96
C GLY A 6 39.30 46.00 -24.35
N LEU A 7 38.22 46.16 -25.11
CA LEU A 7 37.96 45.71 -26.50
C LEU A 7 39.16 45.92 -27.48
N SER A 8 39.31 45.20 -28.62
CA SER A 8 38.37 45.24 -29.77
C SER A 8 38.87 44.51 -31.05
N ARG A 9 37.94 44.17 -31.98
CA ARG A 9 38.12 43.89 -33.44
C ARG A 9 38.88 42.57 -33.79
N ARG A 10 38.84 42.00 -35.01
CA ARG A 10 38.70 42.46 -36.44
C ARG A 10 38.36 41.19 -37.29
N ARG A 11 37.49 41.08 -38.31
CA ARG A 11 36.43 41.81 -39.08
C ARG A 11 35.62 40.70 -39.84
N GLY A 12 34.47 40.86 -40.51
CA GLY A 12 33.54 42.00 -40.72
C GLY A 12 32.86 41.98 -42.12
N ALA A 13 31.75 42.72 -42.29
CA ALA A 13 31.09 43.16 -43.55
C ALA A 13 30.46 42.09 -44.50
N ALA A 14 29.36 42.33 -45.24
CA ALA A 14 28.29 43.36 -45.25
C ALA A 14 27.03 42.73 -45.93
N GLY A 15 25.76 43.10 -45.65
CA GLY A 15 25.04 44.33 -46.06
C GLY A 15 24.16 44.05 -47.32
N ALA A 16 22.99 44.66 -47.59
CA ALA A 16 22.10 45.62 -46.91
C ALA A 16 20.64 45.39 -47.43
N LYS A 17 19.54 45.83 -46.77
CA LYS A 17 18.92 47.18 -46.70
C LYS A 17 17.82 47.16 -45.60
N GLN A 18 17.60 48.19 -44.78
CA GLN A 18 16.83 49.46 -45.02
C GLN A 18 15.40 49.24 -45.55
N ASP A 19 14.33 49.88 -45.05
CA ASP A 19 14.04 50.81 -43.93
C ASP A 19 12.51 50.68 -43.61
N GLY A 20 11.88 51.25 -42.56
CA GLY A 20 12.29 52.10 -41.44
C GLY A 20 11.05 52.68 -40.72
N SER A 21 11.24 53.30 -39.53
CA SER A 21 10.21 53.92 -38.66
C SER A 21 9.11 53.01 -38.05
N ALA A 22 8.37 53.41 -36.99
CA ALA A 22 8.70 54.10 -35.72
C ALA A 22 7.39 54.27 -34.89
N LEU A 23 7.52 54.45 -33.57
CA LEU A 23 6.51 54.92 -32.59
C LEU A 23 5.33 53.99 -32.23
N ALA A 24 5.10 53.90 -30.92
CA ALA A 24 3.85 53.48 -30.24
C ALA A 24 3.10 54.78 -29.79
N PRO A 25 1.86 54.78 -29.21
CA PRO A 25 1.28 53.73 -28.34
C PRO A 25 -0.27 53.53 -28.38
N SER A 26 -0.76 52.73 -27.41
CA SER A 26 -2.08 52.78 -26.73
C SER A 26 -3.32 52.02 -27.28
N SER A 27 -3.78 51.09 -26.42
CA SER A 27 -5.18 50.74 -26.04
C SER A 27 -6.33 50.56 -27.06
N THR A 28 -6.90 49.34 -27.08
CA THR A 28 -8.35 49.09 -26.82
C THR A 28 -8.64 47.60 -26.53
N GLN A 29 -9.76 47.29 -25.85
CA GLN A 29 -10.39 45.95 -25.79
C GLN A 29 -11.54 45.88 -26.83
N PRO A 30 -12.04 44.71 -27.27
CA PRO A 30 -12.92 43.77 -26.52
C PRO A 30 -12.32 42.34 -26.45
N SER A 31 -12.61 41.39 -25.54
CA SER A 31 -13.84 40.91 -24.87
C SER A 31 -14.85 40.14 -25.74
N LEU A 32 -14.92 38.81 -25.56
CA LEU A 32 -16.14 38.01 -25.22
C LEU A 32 -15.92 36.50 -25.43
N SER A 33 -16.69 35.68 -24.71
CA SER A 33 -16.61 34.21 -24.68
C SER A 33 -17.78 33.55 -25.43
N PRO A 34 -17.62 32.35 -26.02
CA PRO A 34 -18.72 31.49 -26.42
C PRO A 34 -19.11 30.53 -25.27
N SER A 35 -20.41 30.47 -24.93
CA SER A 35 -20.99 29.58 -23.91
C SER A 35 -21.82 28.45 -24.53
N HIS A 36 -22.26 27.48 -23.72
CA HIS A 36 -22.94 26.25 -24.16
C HIS A 36 -24.21 26.48 -24.99
N SER A 37 -24.43 25.60 -25.98
CA SER A 37 -25.73 25.37 -26.62
C SER A 37 -26.27 23.98 -26.27
N ARG A 38 -27.51 23.93 -25.77
CA ARG A 38 -28.24 22.73 -25.33
C ARG A 38 -29.21 22.27 -26.43
N PRO A 39 -29.31 20.97 -26.78
CA PRO A 39 -30.33 20.49 -27.71
C PRO A 39 -31.76 20.69 -27.17
N THR A 40 -32.67 21.12 -28.04
CA THR A 40 -34.08 21.39 -27.74
C THR A 40 -35.00 20.23 -28.12
N SER A 41 -35.97 19.91 -27.27
CA SER A 41 -37.02 18.92 -27.56
C SER A 41 -38.00 19.39 -28.66
N PRO A 42 -38.46 18.51 -29.56
CA PRO A 42 -39.58 18.81 -30.47
C PRO A 42 -40.94 18.72 -29.74
N LEU A 43 -41.96 19.37 -30.31
CA LEU A 43 -43.31 19.50 -29.75
C LEU A 43 -44.28 18.45 -30.34
N SER A 44 -45.32 18.06 -29.58
CA SER A 44 -46.26 16.99 -29.94
C SER A 44 -47.43 17.43 -30.84
N ALA A 45 -48.00 16.48 -31.58
CA ALA A 45 -49.34 16.53 -32.17
C ALA A 45 -50.15 15.24 -31.81
N PRO A 46 -51.49 15.26 -31.75
CA PRO A 46 -52.28 14.23 -31.06
C PRO A 46 -52.86 13.12 -31.96
N GLY A 47 -53.06 11.90 -31.43
CA GLY A 47 -53.63 10.79 -32.23
C GLY A 47 -53.93 9.44 -31.53
N GLN A 48 -54.81 9.43 -30.52
CA GLN A 48 -55.54 8.24 -29.99
C GLN A 48 -54.72 7.04 -29.38
N PRO A 49 -55.37 6.09 -28.65
CA PRO A 49 -54.67 5.21 -27.70
C PRO A 49 -54.67 3.70 -28.06
N SER A 50 -53.59 2.99 -27.69
CA SER A 50 -53.57 1.52 -27.60
C SER A 50 -52.56 0.99 -26.57
N SER A 51 -53.00 -0.01 -25.79
CA SER A 51 -52.21 -0.98 -25.00
C SER A 51 -50.92 -0.51 -24.28
N SER A 52 -50.99 -0.39 -22.95
CA SER A 52 -49.81 -0.26 -22.08
C SER A 52 -48.96 -1.53 -22.02
N SER A 53 -47.63 -1.39 -22.14
CA SER A 53 -46.65 -2.37 -21.64
C SER A 53 -45.37 -1.62 -21.25
N PRO A 54 -44.80 -1.85 -20.05
CA PRO A 54 -43.65 -1.10 -19.59
C PRO A 54 -42.39 -1.54 -20.33
N VAL A 55 -41.90 -0.70 -21.25
CA VAL A 55 -40.58 -0.88 -21.87
C VAL A 55 -39.52 -0.61 -20.81
N GLY A 56 -39.03 -1.68 -20.18
CA GLY A 56 -37.91 -1.59 -19.25
C GLY A 56 -36.68 -1.04 -19.98
N HIS A 57 -36.14 0.09 -19.50
CA HIS A 57 -34.85 0.60 -19.96
C HIS A 57 -33.76 -0.41 -19.60
N LYS A 58 -33.43 -1.29 -20.55
CA LYS A 58 -32.34 -2.26 -20.44
C LYS A 58 -31.02 -1.49 -20.55
N VAL A 59 -30.55 -0.97 -19.43
CA VAL A 59 -29.22 -0.36 -19.28
C VAL A 59 -28.18 -1.37 -19.78
N ALA A 60 -27.41 -0.97 -20.79
CA ALA A 60 -26.32 -1.78 -21.32
C ALA A 60 -25.13 -1.67 -20.36
N TYR A 61 -25.05 -2.61 -19.41
CA TYR A 61 -23.85 -2.81 -18.59
C TYR A 61 -22.73 -3.39 -19.46
N ASP A 62 -21.54 -2.80 -19.39
CA ASP A 62 -20.32 -3.43 -19.85
C ASP A 62 -19.84 -4.44 -18.78
N GLU A 63 -19.38 -5.63 -19.20
CA GLU A 63 -18.86 -6.64 -18.27
C GLU A 63 -17.62 -6.14 -17.50
N ARG A 64 -16.90 -5.15 -18.07
CA ARG A 64 -15.77 -4.48 -17.44
C ARG A 64 -16.20 -3.59 -16.27
N ASP A 65 -17.36 -2.94 -16.36
CA ASP A 65 -17.91 -2.11 -15.28
C ASP A 65 -18.35 -2.98 -14.10
N LEU A 66 -18.99 -4.13 -14.39
CA LEU A 66 -19.35 -5.12 -13.38
C LEU A 66 -18.11 -5.66 -12.65
N ASN A 67 -17.09 -6.08 -13.40
CA ASN A 67 -15.82 -6.52 -12.82
C ASN A 67 -15.07 -5.41 -12.07
N ASN A 68 -15.28 -4.13 -12.38
CA ASN A 68 -14.73 -3.04 -11.59
C ASN A 68 -15.46 -2.90 -10.24
N SER A 69 -16.79 -2.97 -10.25
CA SER A 69 -17.61 -2.84 -9.03
C SER A 69 -17.32 -3.91 -7.96
N GLU A 70 -17.00 -5.15 -8.37
CA GLU A 70 -16.59 -6.20 -7.41
C GLU A 70 -15.18 -5.96 -6.84
N ASP A 71 -14.23 -5.43 -7.62
CA ASP A 71 -12.91 -5.04 -7.09
C ASP A 71 -13.00 -3.82 -6.15
N GLU A 72 -13.89 -2.86 -6.42
CA GLU A 72 -14.17 -1.73 -5.53
C GLU A 72 -14.87 -2.13 -4.22
N ARG A 73 -15.64 -3.23 -4.25
CA ARG A 73 -16.37 -3.76 -3.08
C ARG A 73 -15.49 -4.60 -2.14
N VAL A 74 -14.55 -5.37 -2.69
CA VAL A 74 -13.73 -6.33 -1.91
C VAL A 74 -12.37 -5.77 -1.47
N ASN A 75 -11.95 -4.62 -2.00
CA ASN A 75 -10.72 -3.95 -1.57
C ASN A 75 -11.04 -2.74 -0.68
N PRO A 76 -10.19 -2.40 0.30
CA PRO A 76 -10.37 -1.19 1.09
C PRO A 76 -10.21 0.06 0.22
N ARG A 77 -10.94 1.12 0.55
CA ARG A 77 -10.89 2.43 -0.14
C ARG A 77 -9.52 3.11 -0.07
N LEU A 78 -8.70 2.75 0.93
CA LEU A 78 -7.31 3.16 1.06
C LEU A 78 -6.40 1.97 0.76
N THR A 79 -5.34 2.21 -0.02
CA THR A 79 -4.21 1.30 -0.16
C THR A 79 -3.38 1.28 1.12
N LEU A 80 -2.64 0.20 1.36
CA LEU A 80 -1.67 0.15 2.47
C LEU A 80 -0.68 1.33 2.43
N MET A 81 -0.23 1.77 1.25
CA MET A 81 0.64 2.94 1.10
C MET A 81 0.04 4.22 1.69
N GLU A 82 -1.28 4.41 1.54
CA GLU A 82 -2.00 5.56 2.04
C GLU A 82 -2.26 5.47 3.55
N GLU A 83 -2.52 4.27 4.09
CA GLU A 83 -2.66 4.04 5.54
C GLU A 83 -1.35 4.37 6.28
N ILE A 84 -0.20 3.91 5.75
CA ILE A 84 1.13 4.24 6.30
C ILE A 84 1.42 5.74 6.20
N LEU A 85 1.03 6.40 5.10
CA LEU A 85 1.19 7.84 4.96
C LEU A 85 0.32 8.61 5.97
N LEU A 86 -0.92 8.20 6.21
CA LEU A 86 -1.83 8.82 7.18
C LEU A 86 -1.32 8.67 8.63
N LEU A 87 -0.72 7.54 8.99
CA LEU A 87 -0.07 7.35 10.30
C LEU A 87 1.10 8.32 10.51
N GLY A 88 1.91 8.57 9.47
CA GLY A 88 3.00 9.55 9.52
C GLY A 88 2.59 11.03 9.41
N LEU A 89 1.37 11.33 8.94
CA LEU A 89 0.90 12.70 8.64
C LEU A 89 0.46 13.46 9.91
N LYS A 90 0.85 14.75 10.01
CA LYS A 90 0.36 15.68 11.04
C LYS A 90 -0.91 16.41 10.57
N ASP A 91 -2.02 16.20 11.26
CA ASP A 91 -3.38 16.50 10.80
C ASP A 91 -3.60 17.95 10.36
N LYS A 92 -3.17 18.91 11.19
CA LYS A 92 -3.32 20.36 10.96
C LYS A 92 -2.22 20.95 10.06
N GLN A 93 -1.16 20.18 9.79
CA GLN A 93 0.04 20.63 9.10
C GLN A 93 0.10 20.16 7.64
N GLY A 94 -0.47 18.99 7.33
CA GLY A 94 -0.48 18.45 5.98
C GLY A 94 0.89 18.03 5.45
N TYR A 95 1.82 17.75 6.37
CA TYR A 95 3.12 17.17 6.10
C TYR A 95 3.46 16.09 7.14
N LEU A 96 4.35 15.17 6.78
CA LEU A 96 4.75 14.05 7.61
C LEU A 96 5.61 14.50 8.80
N SER A 97 5.53 13.80 9.94
CA SER A 97 6.44 14.02 11.07
C SER A 97 7.91 13.98 10.64
N PHE A 98 8.25 13.03 9.76
CA PHE A 98 9.54 12.88 9.09
C PHE A 98 9.30 12.14 7.77
N TRP A 99 10.16 12.33 6.76
CA TRP A 99 10.23 11.46 5.57
C TRP A 99 11.69 11.06 5.41
N ASN A 100 11.94 9.76 5.45
CA ASN A 100 13.25 9.12 5.44
C ASN A 100 13.26 7.94 4.47
N ASP A 101 14.40 7.30 4.33
CA ASP A 101 14.56 6.21 3.38
C ASP A 101 13.83 4.93 3.85
N ASN A 102 13.61 4.75 5.16
CA ASN A 102 12.74 3.69 5.70
C ASN A 102 11.30 3.80 5.17
N ILE A 103 10.56 4.89 5.43
CA ILE A 103 9.19 5.02 4.90
C ILE A 103 9.19 5.02 3.36
N SER A 104 10.21 5.62 2.72
CA SER A 104 10.39 5.58 1.27
C SER A 104 10.43 4.13 0.75
N TYR A 105 11.27 3.28 1.33
CA TYR A 105 11.48 1.88 0.92
C TYR A 105 10.31 0.97 1.34
N THR A 106 9.80 1.10 2.56
CA THR A 106 8.61 0.36 3.03
C THR A 106 7.40 0.59 2.14
N LEU A 107 7.19 1.82 1.64
CA LEU A 107 6.10 2.12 0.69
C LEU A 107 6.23 1.39 -0.65
N ARG A 108 7.45 1.02 -1.10
CA ARG A 108 7.63 0.15 -2.28
C ARG A 108 7.29 -1.31 -1.96
N GLY A 109 7.65 -1.80 -0.78
CA GLY A 109 7.17 -3.10 -0.31
C GLY A 109 5.64 -3.16 -0.21
N CYS A 110 5.00 -2.08 0.28
CA CYS A 110 3.54 -1.96 0.30
C CYS A 110 2.91 -2.01 -1.10
N ILE A 111 3.56 -1.49 -2.14
CA ILE A 111 3.10 -1.60 -3.53
C ILE A 111 3.08 -3.07 -4.00
N VAL A 112 4.14 -3.83 -3.75
CA VAL A 112 4.21 -5.26 -4.08
C VAL A 112 3.16 -6.04 -3.27
N LEU A 113 3.05 -5.77 -1.97
CA LEU A 113 2.11 -6.41 -1.05
C LEU A 113 0.64 -6.15 -1.46
N GLU A 114 0.29 -4.90 -1.80
CA GLU A 114 -1.05 -4.52 -2.26
C GLU A 114 -1.39 -5.13 -3.64
N LEU A 115 -0.44 -5.21 -4.58
CA LEU A 115 -0.63 -5.93 -5.85
C LEU A 115 -0.92 -7.42 -5.64
N ALA A 116 -0.25 -8.06 -4.67
CA ALA A 116 -0.47 -9.46 -4.34
C ALA A 116 -1.84 -9.69 -3.68
N LEU A 117 -2.25 -8.82 -2.74
CA LEU A 117 -3.58 -8.87 -2.12
C LEU A 117 -4.72 -8.62 -3.13
N ARG A 118 -4.48 -7.78 -4.14
CA ARG A 118 -5.37 -7.55 -5.29
C ARG A 118 -5.32 -8.64 -6.37
N HIS A 119 -4.55 -9.72 -6.16
CA HIS A 119 -4.39 -10.86 -7.09
C HIS A 119 -3.81 -10.48 -8.47
N ARG A 120 -3.04 -9.38 -8.57
CA ARG A 120 -2.36 -8.99 -9.81
C ARG A 120 -1.00 -9.67 -10.01
N ILE A 121 -0.34 -10.05 -8.92
CA ILE A 121 0.93 -10.78 -8.92
C ILE A 121 0.91 -11.97 -7.97
N ALA A 122 1.74 -12.97 -8.24
CA ALA A 122 1.98 -14.13 -7.37
C ALA A 122 3.42 -14.62 -7.46
N MET A 123 3.84 -15.47 -6.52
CA MET A 123 5.06 -16.25 -6.65
C MET A 123 5.02 -17.15 -7.89
N VAL A 124 6.14 -17.23 -8.60
CA VAL A 124 6.30 -18.12 -9.76
C VAL A 124 6.04 -19.57 -9.35
N ARG A 125 5.25 -20.32 -10.14
CA ARG A 125 4.81 -21.70 -9.83
C ARG A 125 5.90 -22.77 -10.02
N ASP A 126 7.12 -22.52 -9.55
CA ASP A 126 8.21 -23.50 -9.46
C ASP A 126 8.25 -24.16 -8.06
N PRO A 127 8.32 -25.51 -7.96
CA PRO A 127 8.58 -26.20 -6.70
C PRO A 127 9.94 -25.88 -6.06
N ASN A 128 10.99 -25.59 -6.84
CA ASN A 128 12.33 -25.34 -6.32
C ASN A 128 12.50 -23.97 -5.65
N ARG A 129 11.60 -23.01 -5.88
CA ARG A 129 11.60 -21.69 -5.21
C ARG A 129 11.76 -21.78 -3.69
N ARG A 130 11.25 -22.87 -3.08
CA ARG A 130 11.33 -23.12 -1.62
C ARG A 130 12.76 -23.33 -1.10
N ARG A 131 13.75 -23.50 -1.98
CA ARG A 131 15.19 -23.53 -1.65
C ARG A 131 15.76 -22.13 -1.32
N PHE A 132 15.07 -21.06 -1.72
CA PHE A 132 15.49 -19.68 -1.52
C PHE A 132 14.68 -19.01 -0.39
N PRO A 133 15.21 -17.99 0.31
CA PRO A 133 14.43 -17.13 1.21
C PRO A 133 13.24 -16.47 0.51
N LEU A 134 12.25 -15.97 1.25
CA LEU A 134 10.99 -15.49 0.64
C LEU A 134 11.21 -14.25 -0.22
N ALA A 135 12.00 -13.29 0.28
CA ALA A 135 12.41 -12.09 -0.44
C ALA A 135 13.12 -12.38 -1.78
N ASP A 136 13.80 -13.53 -1.88
CA ASP A 136 14.61 -13.93 -3.03
C ASP A 136 13.83 -14.76 -4.08
N ARG A 137 12.59 -15.16 -3.78
CA ARG A 137 11.72 -15.89 -4.71
C ARG A 137 11.15 -14.96 -5.78
N TYR A 138 11.13 -15.46 -7.01
CA TYR A 138 10.63 -14.71 -8.17
C TYR A 138 9.11 -14.61 -8.17
N ILE A 139 8.62 -13.44 -8.60
CA ILE A 139 7.20 -13.17 -8.83
C ILE A 139 6.87 -12.98 -10.31
N GLU A 140 5.61 -13.19 -10.66
CA GLU A 140 5.06 -12.97 -11.99
C GLU A 140 3.68 -12.29 -11.94
N VAL A 141 3.33 -11.58 -13.02
CA VAL A 141 2.01 -10.98 -13.22
C VAL A 141 1.03 -12.07 -13.65
N ILE A 142 -0.08 -12.19 -12.92
CA ILE A 142 -1.14 -13.18 -13.17
C ILE A 142 -2.43 -12.54 -13.70
N ASP A 143 -2.62 -11.25 -13.43
CA ASP A 143 -3.70 -10.41 -13.92
C ASP A 143 -3.15 -9.00 -14.17
N ASP A 144 -3.34 -8.46 -15.37
CA ASP A 144 -2.85 -7.14 -15.79
C ASP A 144 -3.93 -6.05 -15.75
N LYS A 145 -5.14 -6.38 -15.27
CA LYS A 145 -6.22 -5.42 -15.07
C LYS A 145 -5.75 -4.27 -14.18
N LEU A 146 -5.96 -3.04 -14.65
CA LEU A 146 -5.64 -1.84 -13.88
C LEU A 146 -6.40 -1.80 -12.55
N THR A 147 -5.79 -1.16 -11.57
CA THR A 147 -6.26 -1.07 -10.18
C THR A 147 -6.87 0.29 -9.84
N GLY A 148 -6.72 1.27 -10.74
CA GLY A 148 -7.08 2.68 -10.52
C GLY A 148 -6.02 3.47 -9.74
N GLU A 149 -5.11 2.79 -9.05
CA GLU A 149 -4.07 3.40 -8.21
C GLU A 149 -2.81 3.65 -9.04
N VAL A 150 -2.49 4.91 -9.32
CA VAL A 150 -1.46 5.29 -10.31
C VAL A 150 -0.07 4.70 -10.03
N LEU A 151 0.27 4.38 -8.77
CA LEU A 151 1.54 3.76 -8.39
C LEU A 151 1.53 2.23 -8.56
N LEU A 152 0.40 1.57 -8.24
CA LEU A 152 0.24 0.13 -8.47
C LEU A 152 0.22 -0.15 -9.98
N ASP A 153 -0.48 0.68 -10.76
CA ASP A 153 -0.60 0.54 -12.22
C ASP A 153 0.71 0.82 -12.96
N GLU A 154 1.60 1.64 -12.40
CA GLU A 154 2.96 1.87 -12.93
C GLU A 154 3.86 0.66 -12.64
N ALA A 155 3.87 0.18 -11.39
CA ALA A 155 4.59 -1.03 -11.00
C ALA A 155 4.14 -2.26 -11.79
N LEU A 156 2.82 -2.48 -11.94
CA LEU A 156 2.25 -3.60 -12.67
C LEU A 156 2.64 -3.60 -14.17
N LYS A 157 2.67 -2.40 -14.79
CA LYS A 157 3.14 -2.26 -16.19
C LYS A 157 4.63 -2.56 -16.31
N MET A 158 5.47 -2.10 -15.39
CA MET A 158 6.90 -2.45 -15.36
C MET A 158 7.10 -3.95 -15.16
N MET A 159 6.38 -4.57 -14.21
CA MET A 159 6.42 -6.01 -13.96
C MET A 159 6.02 -6.84 -15.18
N LYS A 160 4.98 -6.42 -15.92
CA LYS A 160 4.50 -7.14 -17.12
C LYS A 160 5.49 -7.15 -18.28
N VAL A 161 6.27 -6.08 -18.48
CA VAL A 161 7.23 -5.98 -19.61
C VAL A 161 8.65 -6.47 -19.26
N SER A 162 8.88 -6.89 -18.02
CA SER A 162 10.19 -7.29 -17.50
C SER A 162 10.37 -8.80 -17.46
N GLU A 163 11.61 -9.23 -17.27
CA GLU A 163 11.87 -10.58 -16.79
C GLU A 163 11.34 -10.80 -15.36
N ARG A 164 11.05 -12.05 -15.00
CA ARG A 164 10.69 -12.45 -13.63
C ARG A 164 11.87 -12.14 -12.69
N MET A 165 11.61 -11.41 -11.61
CA MET A 165 12.61 -11.01 -10.62
C MET A 165 12.08 -11.23 -9.20
N SER A 166 12.98 -11.20 -8.20
CA SER A 166 12.61 -11.43 -6.80
C SER A 166 11.84 -10.29 -6.17
N VAL A 167 11.11 -10.57 -5.08
CA VAL A 167 10.38 -9.56 -4.30
C VAL A 167 11.32 -8.45 -3.81
N GLY A 168 12.47 -8.81 -3.25
CA GLY A 168 13.50 -7.85 -2.84
C GLY A 168 14.00 -7.01 -4.02
N THR A 169 14.36 -7.65 -5.14
CA THR A 169 14.81 -6.96 -6.36
C THR A 169 13.77 -5.93 -6.84
N TRP A 170 12.48 -6.27 -6.84
CA TRP A 170 11.44 -5.32 -7.23
C TRP A 170 11.33 -4.11 -6.29
N ILE A 171 11.51 -4.30 -4.99
CA ILE A 171 11.49 -3.21 -4.01
C ILE A 171 12.73 -2.32 -4.18
N ASP A 172 13.93 -2.91 -4.34
CA ASP A 172 15.18 -2.18 -4.58
C ASP A 172 15.12 -1.34 -5.87
N LEU A 173 14.65 -1.94 -6.98
CA LEU A 173 14.48 -1.26 -8.28
C LEU A 173 13.52 -0.07 -8.18
N MET A 174 12.38 -0.23 -7.48
CA MET A 174 11.36 0.82 -7.35
C MET A 174 11.75 1.91 -6.34
N SER A 175 12.62 1.61 -5.38
CA SER A 175 13.18 2.58 -4.42
C SER A 175 14.32 3.38 -5.02
N GLY A 176 15.20 2.71 -5.77
CA GLY A 176 16.42 3.29 -6.36
C GLY A 176 17.73 2.75 -5.78
N GLU A 177 17.68 1.78 -4.87
CA GLU A 177 18.86 1.22 -4.17
C GLU A 177 19.74 0.33 -5.06
N THR A 178 19.37 0.17 -6.33
CA THR A 178 20.07 -0.68 -7.30
C THR A 178 21.22 0.04 -8.00
N TRP A 179 22.33 -0.65 -8.19
CA TRP A 179 23.42 -0.22 -9.07
C TRP A 179 23.22 -0.64 -10.54
N ASN A 180 22.08 -1.25 -10.88
CA ASN A 180 21.81 -1.73 -12.25
C ASN A 180 21.41 -0.57 -13.18
N VAL A 181 22.40 0.00 -13.86
CA VAL A 181 22.25 1.10 -14.83
C VAL A 181 21.21 0.81 -15.92
N MET A 182 21.05 -0.45 -16.36
CA MET A 182 20.04 -0.81 -17.37
C MET A 182 18.60 -0.70 -16.85
N LYS A 183 18.41 -0.72 -15.53
CA LYS A 183 17.10 -0.64 -14.85
C LYS A 183 16.92 0.66 -14.05
N ILE A 184 17.76 1.67 -14.26
CA ILE A 184 17.67 2.99 -13.61
C ILE A 184 16.32 3.71 -13.85
N GLY A 185 15.57 3.33 -14.89
CA GLY A 185 14.23 3.82 -15.18
C GLY A 185 13.11 3.23 -14.29
N TYR A 186 13.39 2.23 -13.46
CA TYR A 186 12.38 1.49 -12.68
C TYR A 186 12.04 2.17 -11.35
N GLN A 187 12.83 3.17 -10.93
CA GLN A 187 12.60 3.92 -9.70
C GLN A 187 11.28 4.70 -9.80
N LEU A 188 10.34 4.41 -8.90
CA LEU A 188 9.09 5.16 -8.76
C LEU A 188 9.39 6.57 -8.22
N LYS A 189 9.00 7.59 -8.98
CA LYS A 189 9.28 9.00 -8.68
C LYS A 189 8.04 9.74 -8.17
N GLN A 190 8.29 10.74 -7.32
CA GLN A 190 7.27 11.60 -6.70
C GLN A 190 6.20 10.79 -5.93
N VAL A 191 6.61 9.71 -5.25
CA VAL A 191 5.72 8.76 -4.55
C VAL A 191 4.88 9.47 -3.49
N ARG A 192 5.51 10.31 -2.66
CA ARG A 192 4.84 11.09 -1.60
C ARG A 192 3.78 12.03 -2.18
N GLU A 193 4.12 12.73 -3.24
CA GLU A 193 3.28 13.73 -3.90
C GLU A 193 2.08 13.06 -4.60
N ARG A 194 2.32 11.88 -5.21
CA ARG A 194 1.28 11.05 -5.87
C ARG A 194 0.33 10.41 -4.86
N LEU A 195 0.82 9.91 -3.72
CA LEU A 195 -0.04 9.41 -2.64
C LEU A 195 -0.84 10.55 -1.98
N ALA A 196 -0.22 11.71 -1.74
CA ALA A 196 -0.94 12.89 -1.24
C ALA A 196 -2.03 13.34 -2.23
N LYS A 197 -1.77 13.31 -3.53
CA LYS A 197 -2.79 13.56 -4.56
C LYS A 197 -3.91 12.51 -4.53
N GLY A 198 -3.59 11.22 -4.45
CA GLY A 198 -4.59 10.15 -4.33
C GLY A 198 -5.52 10.35 -3.13
N LEU A 199 -4.98 10.73 -1.97
CA LEU A 199 -5.75 11.06 -0.78
C LEU A 199 -6.59 12.35 -0.90
N VAL A 200 -6.17 13.33 -1.69
CA VAL A 200 -6.98 14.51 -2.02
C VAL A 200 -8.12 14.13 -2.98
N ASP A 201 -7.82 13.37 -4.03
CA ASP A 201 -8.82 12.91 -5.00
C ASP A 201 -9.87 11.98 -4.34
N LYS A 202 -9.48 11.21 -3.30
CA LYS A 202 -10.35 10.41 -2.43
C LYS A 202 -11.09 11.21 -1.34
N GLY A 203 -10.81 12.51 -1.19
CA GLY A 203 -11.45 13.41 -0.23
C GLY A 203 -10.95 13.34 1.22
N VAL A 204 -9.89 12.58 1.49
CA VAL A 204 -9.33 12.39 2.85
C VAL A 204 -8.51 13.62 3.27
N LEU A 205 -7.70 14.15 2.34
CA LEU A 205 -6.95 15.39 2.50
C LEU A 205 -7.60 16.51 1.68
N ARG A 206 -7.34 17.77 2.05
CA ARG A 206 -7.67 18.94 1.22
C ARG A 206 -6.41 19.68 0.83
N THR A 207 -6.40 20.35 -0.32
CA THR A 207 -5.27 21.21 -0.72
C THR A 207 -5.42 22.61 -0.12
N GLU A 208 -4.57 22.94 0.85
CA GLU A 208 -4.42 24.30 1.37
C GLU A 208 -3.18 24.98 0.77
N LYS A 209 -3.37 26.14 0.13
CA LYS A 209 -2.28 27.05 -0.22
C LYS A 209 -1.84 27.81 1.03
N ARG A 210 -0.60 27.62 1.48
CA ARG A 210 0.01 28.36 2.59
C ARG A 210 1.05 29.33 2.07
N ASN A 211 0.84 30.61 2.34
CA ASN A 211 1.71 31.69 1.88
C ASN A 211 2.83 31.88 2.92
N PHE A 212 4.08 31.72 2.50
CA PHE A 212 5.27 32.07 3.27
C PHE A 212 5.80 33.43 2.78
N LEU A 213 6.70 34.06 3.54
CA LEU A 213 7.20 35.41 3.24
C LEU A 213 7.84 35.58 1.85
N LEU A 214 8.32 34.49 1.24
CA LEU A 214 9.07 34.49 -0.03
C LEU A 214 8.49 33.57 -1.11
N PHE A 215 7.52 32.71 -0.78
CA PHE A 215 6.93 31.73 -1.70
C PHE A 215 5.60 31.19 -1.16
N ASP A 216 4.78 30.61 -2.04
CA ASP A 216 3.58 29.87 -1.64
C ASP A 216 3.82 28.36 -1.72
N MET A 217 3.32 27.60 -0.75
CA MET A 217 3.47 26.15 -0.69
C MET A 217 2.10 25.47 -0.63
N ALA A 218 1.90 24.44 -1.47
CA ALA A 218 0.76 23.54 -1.34
C ALA A 218 0.97 22.62 -0.13
N THR A 219 -0.04 22.52 0.73
CA THR A 219 -0.06 21.64 1.90
C THR A 219 -1.34 20.81 1.89
N HIS A 220 -1.28 19.59 2.43
CA HIS A 220 -2.38 18.62 2.32
C HIS A 220 -2.89 18.17 3.70
N PRO A 221 -3.45 19.07 4.52
CA PRO A 221 -3.98 18.71 5.84
C PRO A 221 -5.20 17.80 5.74
N VAL A 222 -5.45 17.05 6.81
CA VAL A 222 -6.56 16.10 6.91
C VAL A 222 -7.88 16.86 6.86
N SER A 223 -8.74 16.48 5.92
CA SER A 223 -10.06 17.07 5.69
C SER A 223 -11.16 16.28 6.37
N ASP A 224 -11.08 14.95 6.30
CA ASP A 224 -11.94 14.04 7.06
C ASP A 224 -11.07 13.21 8.02
N PRO A 225 -11.15 13.45 9.35
CA PRO A 225 -10.35 12.71 10.32
C PRO A 225 -10.77 11.25 10.46
N THR A 226 -11.99 10.86 10.06
CA THR A 226 -12.52 9.51 10.31
C THR A 226 -11.69 8.41 9.65
N PHE A 227 -11.07 8.69 8.50
CA PHE A 227 -10.11 7.78 7.85
C PHE A 227 -8.87 7.52 8.69
N LYS A 228 -8.31 8.56 9.32
CA LYS A 228 -7.14 8.40 10.19
C LYS A 228 -7.53 7.78 11.52
N ASP A 229 -8.67 8.16 12.10
CA ASP A 229 -9.21 7.58 13.32
C ASP A 229 -9.53 6.08 13.18
N ASP A 230 -9.94 5.62 11.99
CA ASP A 230 -10.12 4.20 11.67
C ASP A 230 -8.79 3.44 11.64
N VAL A 231 -7.80 3.95 10.92
CA VAL A 231 -6.44 3.36 10.83
C VAL A 231 -5.77 3.32 12.22
N LEU A 232 -5.91 4.40 13.01
CA LEU A 232 -5.46 4.46 14.41
C LEU A 232 -6.20 3.44 15.27
N ARG A 233 -7.53 3.33 15.14
CA ARG A 233 -8.35 2.36 15.90
C ARG A 233 -7.98 0.91 15.57
N ARG A 234 -7.74 0.58 14.30
CA ARG A 234 -7.26 -0.75 13.89
C ARG A 234 -5.88 -1.05 14.46
N THR A 235 -4.94 -0.12 14.34
CA THR A 235 -3.58 -0.22 14.90
C THR A 235 -3.61 -0.44 16.42
N LEU A 236 -4.32 0.41 17.15
CA LEU A 236 -4.45 0.31 18.60
C LEU A 236 -5.16 -0.96 19.03
N SER A 237 -6.23 -1.39 18.34
CA SER A 237 -6.92 -2.64 18.68
C SER A 237 -6.03 -3.86 18.47
N LEU A 238 -5.26 -3.91 17.38
CA LEU A 238 -4.32 -5.01 17.13
C LEU A 238 -3.21 -5.07 18.18
N LEU A 239 -2.70 -3.93 18.65
CA LEU A 239 -1.55 -3.90 19.57
C LEU A 239 -1.91 -3.89 21.05
N THR A 240 -3.03 -3.27 21.47
CA THR A 240 -3.38 -3.11 22.90
C THR A 240 -4.63 -3.87 23.34
N SER A 241 -5.49 -4.32 22.42
CA SER A 241 -6.69 -5.06 22.82
C SER A 241 -6.36 -6.49 23.25
N ARG A 242 -7.15 -6.98 24.22
CA ARG A 242 -7.22 -8.41 24.56
C ARG A 242 -8.08 -9.20 23.56
N THR A 243 -8.94 -8.53 22.79
CA THR A 243 -9.68 -9.15 21.67
C THR A 243 -8.87 -9.08 20.37
N ALA A 244 -8.85 -10.16 19.61
CA ALA A 244 -8.08 -10.28 18.36
C ALA A 244 -8.87 -9.82 17.11
N ALA A 245 -10.16 -9.52 17.27
CA ALA A 245 -11.01 -9.06 16.19
C ALA A 245 -10.60 -7.65 15.73
N VAL A 246 -10.17 -7.53 14.47
CA VAL A 246 -9.92 -6.22 13.84
C VAL A 246 -11.24 -5.43 13.82
N PRO A 247 -11.31 -4.20 14.38
CA PRO A 247 -12.55 -3.43 14.46
C PRO A 247 -13.22 -3.24 13.09
N THR A 248 -14.54 -3.39 13.02
CA THR A 248 -15.35 -3.09 11.83
C THR A 248 -15.74 -1.62 11.79
N SER A 249 -15.76 -1.06 10.58
CA SER A 249 -16.21 0.31 10.30
C SER A 249 -16.86 0.39 8.93
N ASN A 250 -17.39 1.57 8.58
CA ASN A 250 -17.92 1.86 7.25
C ASN A 250 -16.85 1.95 6.16
N MET A 251 -15.58 2.18 6.50
CA MET A 251 -14.45 2.23 5.56
C MET A 251 -13.65 0.92 5.53
N TYR A 252 -13.80 0.08 6.55
CA TYR A 252 -13.14 -1.22 6.69
C TYR A 252 -14.14 -2.28 7.19
N GLY A 253 -15.19 -2.50 6.38
CA GLY A 253 -16.30 -3.39 6.67
C GLY A 253 -15.92 -4.87 6.60
N GLU A 254 -16.93 -5.75 6.61
CA GLU A 254 -16.69 -7.19 6.64
C GLU A 254 -16.35 -7.72 5.24
N GLU A 255 -16.94 -7.16 4.20
CA GLU A 255 -16.73 -7.45 2.78
C GLU A 255 -15.28 -7.26 2.27
N VAL A 256 -14.41 -6.62 3.05
CA VAL A 256 -12.99 -6.42 2.71
C VAL A 256 -12.23 -7.75 2.72
N ARG A 257 -11.62 -8.10 1.58
CA ARG A 257 -10.81 -9.31 1.39
C ARG A 257 -9.48 -9.22 2.15
N TYR A 258 -9.07 -10.34 2.75
CA TYR A 258 -7.83 -10.47 3.53
C TYR A 258 -7.78 -9.48 4.70
N ARG A 259 -8.92 -9.32 5.37
CA ARG A 259 -9.19 -8.30 6.38
C ARG A 259 -8.21 -8.29 7.55
N THR A 260 -7.80 -9.47 8.01
CA THR A 260 -6.83 -9.68 9.09
C THR A 260 -5.42 -9.51 8.55
N ILE A 261 -5.08 -10.18 7.45
CA ILE A 261 -3.74 -10.13 6.84
C ILE A 261 -3.36 -8.69 6.44
N ARG A 262 -4.30 -7.91 5.87
CA ARG A 262 -4.13 -6.49 5.56
C ARG A 262 -3.85 -5.66 6.81
N ALA A 263 -4.63 -5.83 7.87
CA ALA A 263 -4.47 -5.04 9.09
C ALA A 263 -3.18 -5.41 9.87
N VAL A 264 -2.73 -6.66 9.81
CA VAL A 264 -1.39 -7.05 10.31
C VAL A 264 -0.30 -6.46 9.41
N SER A 265 -0.44 -6.54 8.08
CA SER A 265 0.52 -5.96 7.12
C SER A 265 0.68 -4.45 7.30
N MET A 266 -0.40 -3.74 7.61
CA MET A 266 -0.41 -2.32 7.99
C MET A 266 0.40 -2.08 9.27
N VAL A 267 0.26 -2.91 10.30
CA VAL A 267 1.07 -2.79 11.54
C VAL A 267 2.55 -3.07 11.27
N CYS A 268 2.88 -4.15 10.56
CA CYS A 268 4.25 -4.51 10.19
C CYS A 268 4.93 -3.43 9.33
N ALA A 269 4.21 -2.85 8.38
CA ALA A 269 4.72 -1.74 7.57
C ALA A 269 4.82 -0.43 8.38
N ALA A 270 3.88 -0.13 9.28
CA ALA A 270 3.97 1.05 10.14
C ALA A 270 5.18 0.99 11.09
N PHE A 271 5.52 -0.21 11.55
CA PHE A 271 6.72 -0.51 12.33
C PHE A 271 8.00 -0.23 11.51
N ALA A 272 8.23 -0.95 10.41
CA ALA A 272 9.44 -0.81 9.60
C ALA A 272 9.61 0.57 8.93
N ALA A 273 8.51 1.29 8.66
CA ALA A 273 8.53 2.68 8.20
C ALA A 273 8.88 3.70 9.29
N ASN A 274 9.06 3.28 10.55
CA ASN A 274 9.25 4.13 11.73
C ASN A 274 8.13 5.19 11.92
N VAL A 275 6.88 4.81 11.61
CA VAL A 275 5.69 5.67 11.85
C VAL A 275 4.75 5.14 12.93
N LEU A 276 4.89 3.89 13.39
CA LEU A 276 4.00 3.27 14.37
C LEU A 276 3.86 4.07 15.67
N GLU A 277 4.94 4.71 16.16
CA GLU A 277 4.88 5.47 17.40
C GLU A 277 3.84 6.61 17.36
N ASN A 278 3.58 7.20 16.18
CA ASN A 278 2.56 8.25 16.02
C ASN A 278 1.15 7.77 16.42
N ALA A 279 0.88 6.47 16.40
CA ALA A 279 -0.37 5.88 16.91
C ALA A 279 -0.34 5.60 18.43
N LEU A 280 0.84 5.39 19.00
CA LEU A 280 1.06 4.96 20.39
C LEU A 280 1.35 6.12 21.36
N VAL A 281 1.37 7.36 20.89
CA VAL A 281 1.67 8.58 21.68
C VAL A 281 0.79 8.71 22.93
N HIS A 282 -0.47 8.28 22.86
CA HIS A 282 -1.44 8.40 23.95
C HIS A 282 -1.37 7.27 25.00
N LEU A 283 -0.54 6.25 24.78
CA LEU A 283 -0.35 5.13 25.71
C LEU A 283 0.69 5.46 26.80
N SER A 284 0.62 4.75 27.93
CA SER A 284 1.70 4.77 28.93
C SER A 284 2.99 4.17 28.35
N TYR A 285 4.11 4.39 29.05
CA TYR A 285 5.41 3.83 28.67
C TYR A 285 5.33 2.29 28.52
N ASP A 286 4.90 1.59 29.56
CA ASP A 286 4.77 0.12 29.58
C ASP A 286 3.82 -0.40 28.49
N GLN A 287 2.71 0.31 28.24
CA GLN A 287 1.77 -0.03 27.17
C GLN A 287 2.38 0.14 25.77
N ARG A 288 3.27 1.11 25.58
CA ARG A 288 4.00 1.34 24.34
C ARG A 288 5.08 0.28 24.12
N GLU A 289 5.81 -0.09 25.17
CA GLU A 289 6.80 -1.17 25.12
C GLU A 289 6.14 -2.52 24.76
N ASN A 290 5.05 -2.90 25.43
CA ASN A 290 4.26 -4.09 25.08
C ASN A 290 3.69 -4.02 23.65
N ALA A 291 3.22 -2.84 23.21
CA ALA A 291 2.71 -2.67 21.85
C ALA A 291 3.80 -2.83 20.77
N PHE A 292 5.03 -2.39 21.03
CA PHE A 292 6.17 -2.61 20.13
C PHE A 292 6.62 -4.08 20.13
N ALA A 293 6.72 -4.73 21.30
CA ALA A 293 7.06 -6.15 21.39
C ALA A 293 6.06 -7.02 20.61
N LYS A 294 4.75 -6.73 20.74
CA LYS A 294 3.71 -7.42 19.96
C LYS A 294 3.75 -7.11 18.46
N ALA A 295 4.27 -5.95 18.07
CA ALA A 295 4.48 -5.61 16.66
C ALA A 295 5.63 -6.44 16.05
N ASP A 296 6.72 -6.66 16.79
CA ASP A 296 7.81 -7.57 16.39
C ASP A 296 7.37 -9.04 16.38
N GLU A 297 6.56 -9.49 17.36
CA GLU A 297 5.98 -10.84 17.31
C GLU A 297 5.13 -11.06 16.03
N LEU A 298 4.26 -10.10 15.69
CA LEU A 298 3.48 -10.14 14.45
C LEU A 298 4.37 -10.10 13.20
N LEU A 299 5.39 -9.23 13.18
CA LEU A 299 6.38 -9.14 12.10
C LEU A 299 7.13 -10.47 11.93
N ALA A 300 7.51 -11.12 13.04
CA ALA A 300 8.23 -12.37 13.04
C ALA A 300 7.40 -13.57 12.59
N ASP A 301 6.12 -13.64 12.97
CA ASP A 301 5.20 -14.71 12.57
C ASP A 301 4.73 -14.57 11.11
N PHE A 302 4.56 -13.33 10.61
CA PHE A 302 4.13 -13.07 9.24
C PHE A 302 5.28 -12.94 8.23
N SER A 303 6.54 -12.81 8.68
CA SER A 303 7.75 -12.92 7.82
C SER A 303 8.06 -14.37 7.38
N GLN A 304 7.05 -15.25 7.35
CA GLN A 304 7.21 -16.71 7.18
C GLN A 304 6.07 -17.24 6.29
N TRP A 305 6.35 -18.31 5.53
CA TRP A 305 5.33 -18.98 4.71
C TRP A 305 5.36 -20.50 4.88
N PRO A 306 4.25 -21.14 5.34
CA PRO A 306 3.00 -20.52 5.81
C PRO A 306 3.18 -19.59 7.03
N PHE A 307 2.23 -18.68 7.26
CA PHE A 307 2.28 -17.76 8.40
C PHE A 307 2.36 -18.53 9.73
N GLY A 308 3.26 -18.12 10.63
CA GLY A 308 3.51 -18.78 11.92
C GLY A 308 3.99 -20.23 11.80
N ALA A 309 4.80 -20.56 10.79
CA ALA A 309 5.32 -21.93 10.59
C ALA A 309 6.38 -22.34 11.62
N TYR A 310 7.15 -21.39 12.14
CA TYR A 310 8.27 -21.64 13.07
C TYR A 310 8.11 -20.94 14.44
N GLY A 311 6.92 -20.39 14.73
CA GLY A 311 6.62 -19.72 16.00
C GLY A 311 6.41 -20.70 17.18
N PRO A 312 6.71 -20.30 18.43
CA PRO A 312 6.57 -21.16 19.61
C PRO A 312 5.11 -21.56 19.91
N SER A 313 4.14 -20.78 19.41
CA SER A 313 2.69 -21.07 19.44
C SER A 313 2.26 -22.15 18.43
N GLY A 314 3.21 -22.91 17.86
CA GLY A 314 3.01 -23.96 16.85
C GLY A 314 2.29 -25.21 17.34
N ILE A 315 1.07 -25.08 17.85
CA ILE A 315 0.15 -26.20 18.08
C ILE A 315 -0.11 -26.88 16.72
N ALA A 316 0.17 -28.18 16.66
CA ALA A 316 0.33 -28.91 15.40
C ALA A 316 -0.94 -28.93 14.53
N GLY A 317 -0.88 -28.27 13.38
CA GLY A 317 -1.83 -28.46 12.28
C GLY A 317 -1.49 -29.76 11.53
N GLY A 318 -2.24 -30.83 11.78
CA GLY A 318 -1.99 -32.13 11.15
C GLY A 318 -2.31 -32.14 9.65
N GLY A 319 -1.32 -32.50 8.82
CA GLY A 319 -1.47 -32.72 7.39
C GLY A 319 -0.41 -33.71 6.88
N MET A 320 -0.81 -34.68 6.05
CA MET A 320 0.04 -35.82 5.69
C MET A 320 1.16 -35.44 4.69
N GLY A 321 2.39 -35.91 4.95
CA GLY A 321 3.53 -35.81 4.03
C GLY A 321 4.82 -36.38 4.63
N GLY A 322 5.06 -37.69 4.49
CA GLY A 322 6.29 -38.35 4.98
C GLY A 322 7.49 -38.13 4.05
N GLY A 323 8.72 -38.05 4.61
CA GLY A 323 9.91 -37.62 3.83
C GLY A 323 11.33 -38.03 4.27
N VAL A 324 11.52 -38.63 5.46
CA VAL A 324 12.73 -39.40 5.90
C VAL A 324 14.13 -38.70 6.04
N VAL A 325 14.86 -39.11 7.08
CA VAL A 325 16.33 -39.01 7.36
C VAL A 325 16.96 -37.64 7.75
N GLY A 326 17.66 -37.64 8.90
CA GLY A 326 18.83 -36.77 9.17
C GLY A 326 18.66 -35.74 10.32
N GLY A 327 19.36 -35.80 11.46
CA GLY A 327 20.28 -36.84 11.95
C GLY A 327 21.44 -36.31 12.79
N ALA A 328 21.21 -35.86 14.03
CA ALA A 328 22.27 -35.48 14.98
C ALA A 328 21.84 -35.74 16.44
N ALA A 329 22.79 -36.08 17.31
CA ALA A 329 22.54 -36.35 18.74
C ALA A 329 22.91 -35.14 19.62
N GLY A 330 22.11 -34.88 20.67
CA GLY A 330 22.30 -33.75 21.58
C GLY A 330 21.84 -34.08 23.01
N THR A 331 22.82 -34.27 23.89
CA THR A 331 22.78 -34.55 25.34
C THR A 331 21.54 -34.08 26.13
N LYS A 332 20.95 -34.97 26.94
CA LYS A 332 19.98 -34.62 27.99
C LYS A 332 20.70 -34.06 29.23
N THR A 333 20.29 -32.88 29.71
CA THR A 333 20.62 -32.38 31.06
C THR A 333 19.39 -31.82 31.75
N SER A 334 18.82 -32.56 32.71
CA SER A 334 17.63 -32.14 33.47
C SER A 334 17.98 -31.19 34.61
N GLY A 335 17.84 -29.89 34.39
CA GLY A 335 18.03 -28.85 35.41
C GLY A 335 16.73 -28.50 36.14
N THR A 336 16.32 -29.29 37.13
CA THR A 336 15.13 -29.00 37.95
C THR A 336 15.35 -27.74 38.80
N ARG A 337 14.60 -26.67 38.53
CA ARG A 337 14.50 -25.49 39.41
C ARG A 337 13.17 -25.49 40.17
N PRO A 338 13.15 -25.15 41.48
CA PRO A 338 11.92 -25.05 42.26
C PRO A 338 11.08 -23.85 41.84
N GLY A 339 9.76 -23.94 42.05
CA GLY A 339 8.80 -22.95 41.56
C GLY A 339 8.87 -21.60 42.28
N GLY A 340 9.01 -20.52 41.51
CA GLY A 340 8.62 -19.18 41.94
C GLY A 340 7.12 -18.94 41.71
N ILE A 341 6.47 -18.19 42.59
CA ILE A 341 5.03 -17.91 42.51
C ILE A 341 4.76 -16.91 41.38
N ALA A 342 4.17 -17.38 40.28
CA ALA A 342 3.96 -16.59 39.07
C ALA A 342 2.67 -15.74 39.12
N THR A 343 2.74 -14.55 39.71
CA THR A 343 1.62 -13.58 39.73
C THR A 343 1.37 -12.89 38.38
N GLY A 344 2.23 -13.05 37.37
CA GLY A 344 2.08 -12.46 36.03
C GLY A 344 1.24 -13.27 35.03
N GLY A 345 0.82 -14.50 35.37
CA GLY A 345 0.33 -15.48 34.38
C GLY A 345 -0.87 -15.05 33.53
N SER A 346 -1.77 -14.21 34.06
CA SER A 346 -3.01 -13.84 33.35
C SER A 346 -2.85 -12.80 32.25
N ALA A 347 -1.77 -12.01 32.24
CA ALA A 347 -1.52 -11.02 31.19
C ALA A 347 -0.93 -11.70 29.94
N ALA A 348 0.22 -12.35 30.09
CA ALA A 348 0.89 -13.08 29.01
C ALA A 348 0.02 -14.20 28.41
N SER A 349 -0.85 -14.84 29.21
CA SER A 349 -1.83 -15.81 28.71
C SER A 349 -2.90 -15.15 27.81
N ALA A 350 -3.35 -13.94 28.13
CA ALA A 350 -4.30 -13.20 27.29
C ALA A 350 -3.63 -12.63 26.01
N GLU A 351 -2.37 -12.21 26.10
CA GLU A 351 -1.59 -11.68 24.98
C GLU A 351 -1.24 -12.79 23.97
N SER A 352 -0.76 -13.94 24.44
CA SER A 352 -0.51 -15.12 23.59
C SER A 352 -1.78 -15.72 22.99
N ALA A 353 -2.90 -15.74 23.72
CA ALA A 353 -4.20 -16.13 23.16
C ALA A 353 -4.69 -15.15 22.07
N ASN A 354 -4.36 -13.87 22.18
CA ASN A 354 -4.69 -12.86 21.18
C ASN A 354 -3.91 -13.08 19.88
N LEU A 355 -2.58 -13.28 19.98
CA LEU A 355 -1.73 -13.59 18.82
C LEU A 355 -2.18 -14.90 18.13
N ALA A 356 -2.50 -15.94 18.90
CA ALA A 356 -3.01 -17.21 18.38
C ALA A 356 -4.34 -17.05 17.61
N GLU A 357 -5.24 -16.17 18.06
CA GLU A 357 -6.50 -15.89 17.37
C GLU A 357 -6.31 -15.03 16.10
N ILE A 358 -5.39 -14.04 16.11
CA ILE A 358 -4.99 -13.33 14.88
C ILE A 358 -4.46 -14.33 13.84
N MET A 359 -3.57 -15.25 14.26
CA MET A 359 -3.03 -16.30 13.41
C MET A 359 -4.13 -17.26 12.91
N ARG A 360 -5.13 -17.59 13.75
CA ARG A 360 -6.29 -18.41 13.34
C ARG A 360 -7.12 -17.71 12.25
N LEU A 361 -7.43 -16.43 12.42
CA LEU A 361 -8.20 -15.63 11.46
C LEU A 361 -7.44 -15.47 10.13
N ALA A 362 -6.14 -15.18 10.17
CA ALA A 362 -5.29 -15.14 8.98
C ALA A 362 -5.23 -16.50 8.24
N ARG A 363 -5.25 -17.63 8.98
CA ARG A 363 -5.31 -18.98 8.39
C ARG A 363 -6.68 -19.36 7.82
N LEU A 364 -7.79 -18.76 8.27
CA LEU A 364 -9.09 -18.87 7.59
C LEU A 364 -9.08 -18.07 6.27
N GLU A 365 -8.46 -16.89 6.27
CA GLU A 365 -8.26 -16.08 5.07
C GLU A 365 -7.38 -16.79 4.02
N THR A 366 -6.31 -17.51 4.41
CA THR A 366 -5.46 -18.23 3.45
C THR A 366 -6.14 -19.41 2.76
N VAL A 367 -7.15 -20.04 3.39
CA VAL A 367 -7.95 -21.14 2.77
C VAL A 367 -9.22 -20.64 2.07
N GLY A 368 -9.44 -19.32 1.99
CA GLY A 368 -10.64 -18.74 1.38
C GLY A 368 -11.94 -18.94 2.17
N GLN A 369 -11.82 -19.12 3.50
CA GLN A 369 -12.93 -19.02 4.46
C GLN A 369 -13.00 -17.63 5.12
N GLY A 370 -12.08 -16.72 4.76
CA GLY A 370 -12.17 -15.30 5.07
C GLY A 370 -13.27 -14.60 4.27
N THR A 371 -13.68 -13.43 4.75
CA THR A 371 -14.64 -12.57 4.07
C THR A 371 -14.05 -11.90 2.83
N GLY A 372 -14.89 -11.38 1.93
CA GLY A 372 -14.46 -10.73 0.68
C GLY A 372 -13.87 -11.66 -0.39
N ASP A 373 -13.93 -12.97 -0.17
CA ASP A 373 -13.52 -14.01 -1.12
C ASP A 373 -14.56 -15.14 -1.17
N SER A 374 -14.43 -16.04 -2.14
CA SER A 374 -15.23 -17.27 -2.24
C SER A 374 -14.32 -18.49 -2.28
N PRO A 375 -14.71 -19.60 -1.61
CA PRO A 375 -14.02 -20.87 -1.74
C PRO A 375 -14.05 -21.32 -3.20
N GLY A 376 -12.89 -21.58 -3.77
CA GLY A 376 -12.73 -21.99 -5.17
C GLY A 376 -12.16 -23.40 -5.28
N GLY A 377 -12.06 -23.88 -6.51
CA GLY A 377 -11.33 -25.13 -6.80
C GLY A 377 -9.84 -25.03 -6.43
N ALA A 378 -9.17 -26.19 -6.39
CA ALA A 378 -7.78 -26.32 -5.96
C ALA A 378 -6.79 -25.39 -6.69
N GLU A 379 -7.08 -24.99 -7.94
CA GLU A 379 -6.29 -24.01 -8.68
C GLU A 379 -6.38 -22.60 -8.09
N LYS A 380 -7.59 -22.09 -7.82
CA LYS A 380 -7.78 -20.78 -7.17
C LYS A 380 -7.16 -20.78 -5.77
N GLN A 381 -7.23 -21.90 -5.04
CA GLN A 381 -6.54 -22.04 -3.75
C GLN A 381 -5.01 -22.00 -3.92
N THR A 382 -4.46 -22.71 -4.90
CA THR A 382 -3.01 -22.66 -5.22
C THR A 382 -2.58 -21.23 -5.58
N GLN A 383 -3.36 -20.51 -6.39
CA GLN A 383 -3.09 -19.13 -6.76
C GLN A 383 -3.16 -18.18 -5.55
N ARG A 384 -4.16 -18.35 -4.67
CA ARG A 384 -4.28 -17.61 -3.40
C ARG A 384 -3.05 -17.83 -2.51
N GLU A 385 -2.58 -19.06 -2.37
CA GLU A 385 -1.34 -19.38 -1.64
C GLU A 385 -0.11 -18.73 -2.27
N LEU A 386 0.02 -18.75 -3.59
CA LEU A 386 1.14 -18.09 -4.29
C LEU A 386 1.09 -16.56 -4.17
N CYS A 387 -0.10 -15.94 -4.05
CA CYS A 387 -0.24 -14.51 -3.76
C CYS A 387 0.18 -14.19 -2.32
N LEU A 388 -0.29 -14.97 -1.35
CA LEU A 388 0.00 -14.73 0.08
C LEU A 388 1.45 -15.09 0.45
N GLU A 389 2.13 -15.95 -0.31
CA GLU A 389 3.58 -16.15 -0.23
C GLU A 389 4.37 -14.87 -0.61
N VAL A 390 3.83 -14.01 -1.51
CA VAL A 390 4.40 -12.67 -1.79
C VAL A 390 4.19 -11.71 -0.62
N VAL A 391 3.04 -11.79 0.06
CA VAL A 391 2.78 -10.98 1.27
C VAL A 391 3.81 -11.33 2.36
N ALA A 392 4.03 -12.62 2.63
CA ALA A 392 5.06 -13.08 3.56
C ALA A 392 6.48 -12.62 3.17
N ALA A 393 6.80 -12.61 1.87
CA ALA A 393 8.07 -12.11 1.36
C ALA A 393 8.26 -10.60 1.56
N CYS A 394 7.21 -9.80 1.40
CA CYS A 394 7.26 -8.36 1.68
C CYS A 394 7.47 -8.10 3.19
N VAL A 395 6.83 -8.88 4.06
CA VAL A 395 7.02 -8.80 5.51
C VAL A 395 8.41 -9.29 5.93
N GLU A 396 9.01 -10.27 5.24
CA GLU A 396 10.43 -10.62 5.42
C GLU A 396 11.35 -9.45 5.06
N VAL A 397 11.10 -8.76 3.95
CA VAL A 397 11.88 -7.56 3.59
C VAL A 397 11.74 -6.47 4.66
N PHE A 398 10.52 -6.18 5.14
CA PHE A 398 10.31 -5.23 6.25
C PHE A 398 11.10 -5.61 7.51
N ARG A 399 11.10 -6.89 7.89
CA ARG A 399 11.85 -7.39 9.05
C ARG A 399 13.37 -7.27 8.90
N ARG A 400 13.89 -7.34 7.67
CA ARG A 400 15.33 -7.12 7.39
C ARG A 400 15.74 -5.65 7.50
N MET A 401 14.82 -4.68 7.39
CA MET A 401 15.15 -3.24 7.45
C MET A 401 15.71 -2.83 8.81
N ASP A 402 15.20 -3.38 9.91
CA ASP A 402 15.72 -3.12 11.26
C ASP A 402 17.14 -3.66 11.48
N SER A 403 17.58 -4.66 10.68
CA SER A 403 18.95 -5.18 10.73
C SER A 403 19.98 -4.34 9.96
N LEU A 404 19.56 -3.18 9.44
CA LEU A 404 20.40 -2.21 8.72
C LEU A 404 20.61 -0.90 9.53
N LEU A 405 20.17 -0.86 10.79
CA LEU A 405 20.31 0.25 11.76
C LEU A 405 21.28 -0.11 12.90
#